data_AF-A0A3N5RVT5-F1
#
_entry.id   AF-A0A3N5RVT5-F1
#
_cell.length_a   1.000
_cell.length_b   1.000
_cell.length_c   1.000
_cell.angle_alpha   90.00
_cell.angle_beta   90.00
_cell.angle_gamma   90.00
#
_symmetry.space_group_name_H-M   'P 1'
#
loop_
_entity.id
_entity.type
_entity.pdbx_description
1 polymer ?
#
loop_
_entity_poly.entity_id
_entity_poly.type
_entity_poly.pdbx_seq_one_letter_code
_entity_poly.pdbx_strand_id
1 'polypeptide(L)'
;MKKLLFVFMALALAACTAAGNAMGSQSEIEQNKEKWEAANIPHYRYNLSITCFCVFTQDMPLIIEVDNGEIVSMEYQSGNEIDATSRELFEKYATIDRLFTELEADINGAADEVIAKYDPTYGFPTEVTIDFVKEATDDELYLSISDFEELP
;
A
#
# COMPACT_ATOMS: atom_id res chain seq x y z
N MET A 1 -55.85 -7.84 52.17
CA MET A 1 -54.95 -6.83 51.58
C MET A 1 -54.19 -7.47 50.45
N LYS A 2 -54.30 -6.85 49.26
CA LYS A 2 -53.58 -7.00 47.98
C LYS A 2 -52.88 -8.33 47.63
N LYS A 3 -53.44 -8.96 46.59
CA LYS A 3 -52.82 -9.95 45.69
C LYS A 3 -51.52 -9.37 45.12
N LEU A 4 -50.39 -10.06 45.27
CA LEU A 4 -49.20 -9.82 44.43
C LEU A 4 -49.29 -10.73 43.21
N LEU A 5 -49.57 -10.15 42.04
CA LEU A 5 -49.31 -10.77 40.76
C LEU A 5 -47.79 -10.79 40.54
N PHE A 6 -47.22 -11.98 40.37
CA PHE A 6 -45.90 -12.15 39.76
C PHE A 6 -46.06 -11.96 38.25
N VAL A 7 -45.55 -10.84 37.72
CA VAL A 7 -45.40 -10.64 36.28
C VAL A 7 -44.07 -11.29 35.88
N PHE A 8 -44.15 -12.47 35.27
CA PHE A 8 -43.07 -13.07 34.49
C PHE A 8 -42.93 -12.27 33.20
N MET A 9 -41.98 -11.33 33.16
CA MET A 9 -41.60 -10.65 31.92
C MET A 9 -40.42 -11.41 31.31
N ALA A 10 -40.75 -12.31 30.39
CA ALA A 10 -39.80 -12.95 29.49
C ALA A 10 -39.24 -11.89 28.53
N LEU A 11 -38.00 -11.46 28.77
CA LEU A 11 -37.24 -10.69 27.78
C LEU A 11 -36.44 -11.70 26.96
N ALA A 12 -36.95 -12.02 25.78
CA ALA A 12 -36.24 -12.79 24.78
C ALA A 12 -35.04 -11.97 24.28
N LEU A 13 -33.83 -12.38 24.65
CA LEU A 13 -32.60 -11.97 24.00
C LEU A 13 -32.50 -12.69 22.64
N ALA A 14 -33.28 -12.21 21.67
CA ALA A 14 -33.06 -12.47 20.25
C ALA A 14 -32.27 -11.29 19.67
N ALA A 15 -30.99 -11.19 20.03
CA ALA A 15 -30.09 -10.19 19.48
C ALA A 15 -28.70 -10.82 19.35
N CYS A 16 -28.51 -11.63 18.31
CA CYS A 16 -27.20 -11.96 17.72
C CYS A 16 -27.37 -12.84 16.48
N THR A 17 -28.09 -12.36 15.45
CA THR A 17 -27.91 -12.87 14.07
C THR A 17 -28.25 -11.77 13.07
N ALA A 18 -27.57 -10.63 13.19
CA ALA A 18 -27.52 -9.59 12.16
C ALA A 18 -26.08 -9.15 11.88
N ALA A 19 -25.10 -10.01 12.23
CA ALA A 19 -23.69 -9.85 11.93
C ALA A 19 -23.18 -10.97 11.01
N GLY A 20 -24.07 -11.55 10.21
CA GLY A 20 -23.73 -12.48 9.16
C GLY A 20 -24.08 -11.84 7.82
N ASN A 21 -23.07 -11.65 6.98
CA ASN A 21 -23.16 -11.38 5.54
C ASN A 21 -23.10 -9.90 5.08
N ALA A 22 -22.16 -9.14 5.61
CA ALA A 22 -21.44 -8.15 4.81
C ALA A 22 -20.00 -8.63 4.59
N MET A 23 -19.82 -9.89 4.18
CA MET A 23 -18.51 -10.42 3.78
C MET A 23 -18.36 -10.12 2.29
N GLY A 24 -18.06 -8.86 1.97
CA GLY A 24 -17.49 -8.53 0.68
C GLY A 24 -16.19 -9.34 0.53
N SER A 25 -15.93 -9.87 -0.65
CA SER A 25 -14.61 -10.44 -0.93
C SER A 25 -13.58 -9.32 -0.79
N GLN A 26 -12.67 -9.44 0.17
CA GLN A 26 -11.55 -8.53 0.34
C GLN A 26 -10.76 -8.42 -0.98
N SER A 27 -10.42 -7.20 -1.38
CA SER A 27 -9.65 -6.96 -2.59
C SER A 27 -8.23 -7.55 -2.48
N GLU A 28 -7.58 -7.78 -3.63
CA GLU A 28 -6.21 -8.32 -3.64
C GLU A 28 -5.22 -7.36 -2.96
N ILE A 29 -5.38 -6.05 -3.15
CA ILE A 29 -4.53 -5.05 -2.49
C ILE A 29 -4.68 -5.07 -0.97
N GLU A 30 -5.91 -5.14 -0.45
CA GLU A 30 -6.17 -5.24 0.99
C GLU A 30 -5.54 -6.51 1.58
N GLN A 31 -5.68 -7.66 0.90
CA GLN A 31 -5.08 -8.92 1.37
C GLN A 31 -3.56 -8.84 1.44
N ASN A 32 -2.91 -8.18 0.49
CA ASN A 32 -1.46 -8.07 0.44
C ASN A 32 -0.92 -6.99 1.39
N LYS A 33 -1.67 -5.90 1.60
CA LYS A 33 -1.39 -4.92 2.65
C LYS A 33 -1.43 -5.54 4.04
N GLU A 34 -2.44 -6.36 4.34
CA GLU A 34 -2.50 -7.07 5.62
C GLU A 34 -1.34 -8.05 5.82
N LYS A 35 -0.86 -8.72 4.75
CA LYS A 35 0.35 -9.56 4.84
C LYS A 35 1.59 -8.73 5.18
N TRP A 36 1.73 -7.57 4.56
CA TRP A 36 2.84 -6.67 4.82
C TRP A 36 2.83 -6.15 6.26
N GLU A 37 1.67 -5.69 6.73
CA GLU A 37 1.48 -5.24 8.12
C GLU A 37 1.76 -6.38 9.12
N ALA A 38 1.33 -7.60 8.80
CA ALA A 38 1.58 -8.78 9.63
C ALA A 38 3.05 -9.23 9.65
N ALA A 39 3.83 -8.93 8.60
CA ALA A 39 5.27 -9.18 8.58
C ALA A 39 6.01 -8.32 9.61
N ASN A 40 5.50 -7.11 9.88
CA ASN A 40 5.98 -6.21 10.93
C ASN A 40 7.51 -6.03 10.90
N ILE A 41 8.03 -5.67 9.71
CA ILE A 41 9.45 -5.44 9.44
C ILE A 41 9.73 -3.94 9.60
N PRO A 42 10.32 -3.49 10.73
CA PRO A 42 10.50 -2.06 10.98
C PRO A 42 11.65 -1.48 10.17
N HIS A 43 12.70 -2.27 9.89
CA HIS A 43 13.94 -1.81 9.29
C HIS A 43 14.23 -2.64 8.03
N TYR A 44 14.27 -2.00 6.87
CA TYR A 44 14.48 -2.68 5.59
C TYR A 44 15.12 -1.76 4.56
N ARG A 45 15.74 -2.37 3.56
CA ARG A 45 16.27 -1.69 2.37
C ARG A 45 15.77 -2.37 1.11
N TYR A 46 15.59 -1.58 0.06
CA TYR A 46 15.20 -2.08 -1.25
C TYR A 46 15.61 -1.11 -2.36
N ASN A 47 15.55 -1.60 -3.59
CA ASN A 47 15.73 -0.80 -4.79
C ASN A 47 14.37 -0.44 -5.40
N LEU A 48 14.10 0.85 -5.55
CA LEU A 48 12.91 1.38 -6.22
C LEU A 48 13.28 1.92 -7.60
N SER A 49 12.65 1.41 -8.65
CA SER A 49 12.69 2.04 -9.97
C SER A 49 11.34 2.68 -10.29
N ILE A 50 11.39 3.91 -10.77
CA ILE A 50 10.22 4.61 -11.32
C ILE A 50 10.52 4.94 -12.79
N THR A 51 9.74 4.36 -13.69
CA THR A 51 9.89 4.55 -15.14
C THR A 51 8.66 5.25 -15.69
N CYS A 52 8.89 6.34 -16.41
CA CYS A 52 7.91 7.13 -17.14
C CYS A 52 8.66 7.93 -18.21
N PHE A 53 8.00 8.80 -18.97
CA PHE A 53 8.67 9.76 -19.84
C PHE A 53 9.24 10.95 -19.04
N CYS A 54 10.08 10.63 -18.05
CA CYS A 54 10.57 11.54 -17.03
C CYS A 54 12.10 11.68 -17.12
N VAL A 55 12.62 12.88 -16.83
CA VAL A 55 14.06 13.18 -16.95
C VAL A 55 14.94 12.36 -15.99
N PHE A 56 14.39 11.95 -14.85
CA PHE A 56 15.12 11.20 -13.82
C PHE A 56 15.24 9.71 -14.12
N THR A 57 14.51 9.17 -15.10
CA THR A 57 14.44 7.72 -15.34
C THR A 57 15.80 7.13 -15.71
N GLN A 58 16.70 7.93 -16.29
CA GLN A 58 18.07 7.52 -16.61
C GLN A 58 18.94 7.21 -15.37
N ASP A 59 18.57 7.70 -14.19
CA ASP A 59 19.35 7.58 -12.95
C ASP A 59 18.85 6.44 -12.04
N MET A 60 17.71 5.83 -12.38
CA MET A 60 17.12 4.72 -11.63
C MET A 60 18.04 3.47 -11.63
N PRO A 61 18.01 2.64 -10.56
CA PRO A 61 17.12 2.70 -9.40
C PRO A 61 17.58 3.65 -8.27
N LEU A 62 16.66 3.96 -7.37
CA LEU A 62 16.95 4.45 -6.03
C LEU A 62 17.26 3.29 -5.09
N ILE A 63 18.22 3.46 -4.20
CA ILE A 63 18.43 2.62 -3.02
C ILE A 63 17.77 3.35 -1.85
N ILE A 64 16.83 2.69 -1.17
CA ILE A 64 16.05 3.30 -0.08
C ILE A 64 16.18 2.44 1.17
N GLU A 65 16.51 3.08 2.29
CA GLU A 65 16.50 2.46 3.62
C GLU A 65 15.41 3.11 4.46
N VAL A 66 14.59 2.27 5.09
CA VAL A 66 13.46 2.67 5.93
C VAL A 66 13.64 2.05 7.30
N ASP A 67 13.52 2.86 8.36
CA ASP A 67 13.57 2.40 9.76
C ASP A 67 12.38 2.97 10.52
N ASN A 68 11.58 2.10 11.13
CA ASN A 68 10.36 2.42 11.88
C ASN A 68 9.40 3.34 11.10
N GLY A 69 9.26 3.08 9.79
CA GLY A 69 8.39 3.83 8.88
C GLY A 69 8.96 5.18 8.40
N GLU A 70 10.16 5.56 8.84
CA GLU A 70 10.85 6.77 8.41
C GLU A 70 11.91 6.45 7.36
N ILE A 71 12.07 7.32 6.36
CA ILE A 71 13.10 7.18 5.33
C ILE A 71 14.44 7.60 5.93
N VAL A 72 15.34 6.66 6.17
CA VAL A 72 16.68 6.90 6.72
C VAL A 72 17.63 7.36 5.63
N SER A 73 17.55 6.74 4.44
CA SER A 73 18.33 7.14 3.27
C SER A 73 17.57 6.93 1.97
N MET A 74 17.88 7.77 0.98
CA MET A 74 17.39 7.66 -0.38
C MET A 74 18.43 8.27 -1.31
N GLU A 75 19.01 7.46 -2.17
CA GLU A 75 20.03 7.88 -3.13
C GLU A 75 19.88 7.11 -4.45
N TYR A 76 20.32 7.71 -5.56
CA TYR A 76 20.46 6.92 -6.78
C TYR A 76 21.59 5.91 -6.64
N GLN A 77 21.39 4.70 -7.15
CA GLN A 77 22.45 3.70 -7.22
C GLN A 77 23.66 4.20 -8.04
N SER A 78 23.43 5.12 -8.99
CA SER A 78 24.50 5.78 -9.77
C SER A 78 25.39 6.69 -8.93
N GLY A 79 24.93 7.12 -7.74
CA GLY A 79 25.59 8.11 -6.90
C GLY A 79 25.35 9.56 -7.34
N ASN A 80 24.50 9.81 -8.34
CA ASN A 80 24.10 11.15 -8.73
C ASN A 80 23.21 11.80 -7.65
N GLU A 81 23.21 13.13 -7.59
CA GLU A 81 22.35 13.86 -6.67
C GLU A 81 20.88 13.82 -7.12
N ILE A 82 19.97 13.61 -6.17
CA ILE A 82 18.53 13.68 -6.43
C ILE A 82 18.12 15.15 -6.53
N ASP A 83 17.57 15.53 -7.68
CA ASP A 83 16.99 16.86 -7.88
C ASP A 83 15.78 17.08 -6.96
N ALA A 84 15.68 18.27 -6.38
CA ALA A 84 14.61 18.61 -5.43
C ALA A 84 13.20 18.48 -6.05
N THR A 85 13.06 18.68 -7.36
CA THR A 85 11.77 18.53 -8.06
C THR A 85 11.35 17.07 -8.21
N SER A 86 12.30 16.13 -8.23
CA SER A 86 12.00 14.70 -8.32
C SER A 86 11.80 14.05 -6.94
N ARG A 87 12.41 14.62 -5.90
CA ARG A 87 12.32 14.10 -4.53
C ARG A 87 10.88 13.97 -4.03
N GLU A 88 10.02 14.95 -4.28
CA GLU A 88 8.61 14.89 -3.85
C GLU A 88 7.88 13.67 -4.45
N LEU A 89 8.13 13.36 -5.72
CA LEU A 89 7.55 12.18 -6.36
C LEU A 89 8.09 10.89 -5.74
N PHE A 90 9.39 10.82 -5.47
CA PHE A 90 10.01 9.61 -4.92
C PHE A 90 9.51 9.32 -3.50
N GLU A 91 9.35 10.37 -2.68
CA GLU A 91 8.88 10.26 -1.30
C GLU A 91 7.47 9.66 -1.18
N LYS A 92 6.63 9.77 -2.21
CA LYS A 92 5.31 9.11 -2.27
C LYS A 92 5.39 7.59 -2.28
N TYR A 93 6.47 7.03 -2.82
CA TYR A 93 6.65 5.58 -2.99
C TYR A 93 7.82 5.01 -2.16
N ALA A 94 8.44 5.85 -1.34
CA ALA A 94 9.70 5.55 -0.64
C ALA A 94 9.57 4.68 0.62
N THR A 95 8.35 4.33 1.01
CA THR A 95 8.12 3.27 1.99
C THR A 95 7.03 2.37 1.42
N ILE A 96 7.01 1.10 1.82
CA ILE A 96 5.96 0.18 1.37
C ILE A 96 4.57 0.67 1.82
N ASP A 97 4.46 1.26 3.02
CA ASP A 97 3.20 1.80 3.54
C ASP A 97 2.68 2.99 2.71
N ARG A 98 3.58 3.91 2.34
CA ARG A 98 3.23 5.03 1.45
C ARG A 98 2.86 4.53 0.06
N LEU A 99 3.59 3.55 -0.48
CA LEU A 99 3.25 2.92 -1.75
C LEU A 99 1.83 2.35 -1.70
N PHE A 100 1.47 1.57 -0.67
CA PHE A 100 0.08 1.10 -0.52
C PHE A 100 -0.93 2.25 -0.44
N THR A 101 -0.61 3.32 0.28
CA THR A 101 -1.48 4.49 0.40
C THR A 101 -1.74 5.16 -0.96
N GLU A 102 -0.70 5.34 -1.78
CA GLU A 102 -0.85 5.90 -3.14
C GLU A 102 -1.65 4.95 -4.05
N LEU A 103 -1.34 3.65 -4.05
CA LEU A 103 -2.06 2.67 -4.86
C LEU A 103 -3.54 2.58 -4.48
N GLU A 104 -3.87 2.66 -3.19
CA GLU A 104 -5.25 2.73 -2.73
C GLU A 104 -5.95 3.99 -3.25
N ALA A 105 -5.28 5.14 -3.28
CA ALA A 105 -5.85 6.36 -3.84
C ALA A 105 -6.08 6.23 -5.37
N ASP A 106 -5.10 5.69 -6.09
CA ASP A 106 -5.15 5.47 -7.54
C ASP A 106 -6.30 4.53 -7.92
N ILE A 107 -6.41 3.38 -7.23
CA ILE A 107 -7.52 2.42 -7.42
C ILE A 107 -8.88 3.04 -7.09
N ASN A 108 -8.93 3.98 -6.14
CA ASN A 108 -10.15 4.67 -5.75
C ASN A 108 -10.47 5.91 -6.60
N GLY A 109 -9.88 5.98 -7.80
CA GLY A 109 -10.28 6.91 -8.85
C GLY A 109 -9.32 8.07 -9.08
N ALA A 110 -8.12 8.05 -8.50
CA ALA A 110 -7.06 8.96 -8.94
C ALA A 110 -6.40 8.49 -10.25
N ALA A 111 -6.52 7.21 -10.61
CA ALA A 111 -6.11 6.64 -11.90
C ALA A 111 -7.24 5.89 -12.60
N ASP A 112 -7.13 5.71 -13.92
CA ASP A 112 -8.06 4.92 -14.73
C ASP A 112 -7.80 3.41 -14.59
N GLU A 113 -6.53 2.99 -14.52
CA GLU A 113 -6.14 1.59 -14.31
C GLU A 113 -4.90 1.47 -13.42
N VAL A 114 -4.94 0.51 -12.49
CA VAL A 114 -3.80 0.10 -11.67
C VAL A 114 -3.67 -1.41 -11.72
N ILE A 115 -2.48 -1.89 -12.10
CA ILE A 115 -2.14 -3.32 -12.09
C ILE A 115 -0.93 -3.50 -11.21
N ALA A 116 -1.06 -4.31 -10.16
CA ALA A 116 0.01 -4.60 -9.23
C ALA A 116 0.29 -6.10 -9.13
N LYS A 117 1.56 -6.46 -9.01
CA LYS A 117 2.03 -7.77 -8.56
C LYS A 117 2.63 -7.62 -7.18
N TYR A 118 2.52 -8.67 -6.37
CA TYR A 118 2.94 -8.65 -4.97
C TYR A 118 3.94 -9.75 -4.67
N ASP A 119 4.80 -9.50 -3.69
CA ASP A 119 5.69 -10.51 -3.13
C ASP A 119 4.86 -11.61 -2.44
N PRO A 120 5.12 -12.91 -2.72
CA PRO A 120 4.31 -13.99 -2.16
C PRO A 120 4.52 -14.22 -0.67
N THR A 121 5.65 -13.77 -0.09
CA THR A 121 6.00 -13.98 1.31
C THR A 121 5.48 -12.83 2.18
N TYR A 122 5.81 -11.60 1.80
CA TYR A 122 5.57 -10.40 2.59
C TYR A 122 4.44 -9.53 2.05
N GLY A 123 3.96 -9.76 0.82
CA GLY A 123 2.82 -9.05 0.27
C GLY A 123 3.09 -7.62 -0.23
N PHE A 124 4.31 -7.08 -0.12
CA PHE A 124 4.59 -5.75 -0.68
C PHE A 124 4.49 -5.76 -2.23
N PRO A 125 4.14 -4.64 -2.89
CA PRO A 125 4.11 -4.58 -4.35
C PRO A 125 5.51 -4.72 -4.95
N THR A 126 5.68 -5.61 -5.94
CA THR A 126 6.96 -5.83 -6.65
C THR A 126 7.00 -5.17 -8.01
N GLU A 127 5.86 -5.10 -8.70
CA GLU A 127 5.67 -4.40 -9.96
C GLU A 127 4.31 -3.70 -9.93
N VAL A 128 4.26 -2.44 -10.35
CA VAL A 128 3.00 -1.70 -10.51
C VAL A 128 3.02 -0.95 -11.84
N THR A 129 1.93 -1.02 -12.57
CA THR A 129 1.59 -0.11 -13.66
C THR A 129 0.42 0.75 -13.23
N ILE A 130 0.55 2.06 -13.38
CA ILE A 130 -0.51 3.04 -13.15
C ILE A 130 -0.73 3.78 -14.47
N ASP A 131 -1.96 3.74 -14.97
CA ASP A 131 -2.43 4.50 -16.13
C ASP A 131 -3.46 5.51 -15.61
N PHE A 132 -3.09 6.79 -15.58
CA PHE A 132 -3.93 7.82 -14.97
C PHE A 132 -5.10 8.20 -15.89
N VAL A 133 -4.85 8.27 -17.20
CA VAL A 133 -5.81 8.62 -18.22
C VAL A 133 -5.65 7.68 -19.42
N LYS A 134 -6.56 6.71 -19.56
CA LYS A 134 -6.48 5.57 -20.49
C LYS A 134 -6.13 5.87 -21.97
N GLU A 135 -6.43 7.07 -22.43
CA GLU A 135 -6.24 7.50 -23.82
C GLU A 135 -5.28 8.69 -23.94
N ALA A 136 -4.60 9.06 -22.85
CA ALA A 136 -3.48 9.97 -22.87
C ALA A 136 -2.20 9.20 -23.25
N THR A 137 -1.11 9.93 -23.40
CA THR A 137 0.20 9.35 -23.75
C THR A 137 1.22 10.00 -22.85
N ASP A 138 2.18 9.22 -22.38
CA ASP A 138 3.27 9.65 -21.50
C ASP A 138 2.80 10.04 -20.09
N ASP A 139 1.61 9.60 -19.67
CA ASP A 139 1.12 9.76 -18.30
C ASP A 139 1.29 8.49 -17.46
N GLU A 140 1.63 7.35 -18.06
CA GLU A 140 1.78 6.09 -17.34
C GLU A 140 3.02 6.07 -16.43
N LEU A 141 2.84 5.47 -15.25
CA LEU A 141 3.90 5.25 -14.28
C LEU A 141 4.13 3.76 -14.06
N TYR A 142 5.38 3.33 -14.21
CA TYR A 142 5.80 1.96 -13.91
C TYR A 142 6.73 1.96 -12.71
N LEU A 143 6.34 1.26 -11.65
CA LEU A 143 7.10 1.10 -10.42
C LEU A 143 7.61 -0.34 -10.34
N SER A 144 8.87 -0.53 -9.94
CA SER A 144 9.37 -1.84 -9.55
C SER A 144 10.19 -1.79 -8.28
N ILE A 145 10.00 -2.80 -7.43
CA ILE A 145 10.75 -3.02 -6.20
C ILE A 145 11.58 -4.29 -6.36
N SER A 146 12.86 -4.19 -6.04
CA SER A 146 13.82 -5.29 -6.12
C SER A 146 14.81 -5.24 -4.95
N ASP A 147 15.58 -6.31 -4.78
CA ASP A 147 16.64 -6.41 -3.76
C ASP A 147 16.17 -6.05 -2.34
N PHE A 148 14.93 -6.44 -2.00
CA PHE A 148 14.38 -6.25 -0.66
C PHE A 148 15.18 -7.06 0.37
N GLU A 149 15.60 -6.39 1.43
CA GLU A 149 16.38 -6.95 2.52
C GLU A 149 15.87 -6.41 3.86
N GLU A 150 15.54 -7.32 4.79
CA GLU A 150 15.32 -6.96 6.19
C GLU A 150 16.65 -6.61 6.85
N LEU A 151 16.69 -5.49 7.56
CA LEU A 151 17.88 -4.99 8.24
C LEU A 151 17.75 -5.18 9.78
N PRO A 152 18.89 -5.30 10.50
CA PRO A 152 18.91 -5.59 11.93
C PRO A 152 18.45 -4.44 12.82
#